data_AF-A0AAD7CCR2-F1
#
_entry.id   AF-A0AAD7CCR2-F1
#
_cell.length_a   1.000
_cell.length_b   1.000
_cell.length_c   1.000
_cell.angle_alpha   90.00
_cell.angle_beta   90.00
_cell.angle_gamma   90.00
#
_symmetry.space_group_name_H-M   'P 1'
#
loop_
_entity.id
_entity.type
_entity.pdbx_description
1 polymer ?
#
loop_
_entity_poly.entity_id
_entity_poly.type
_entity_poly.pdbx_seq_one_letter_code
_entity_poly.pdbx_strand_id
1 'polypeptide(L)'
;MLKCAKKYGVEFDTCNPSREILGQIPIWHHFGADPDKKQYNNTKACKCLRDNHGVHTTGEGMAILERLSDPAHKRSPVCRCLACDEDRRVRSCNNPIACIQALERRLADLLPKWNPRRPQKDD
;
A
#
# COMPACT_ATOMS: atom_id res chain seq x y z
N MET A 1 18.17 -0.61 5.00
CA MET A 1 18.29 0.86 5.10
C MET A 1 17.64 1.44 6.36
N LEU A 2 16.33 1.27 6.61
CA LEU A 2 15.64 1.83 7.79
C LEU A 2 16.24 1.46 9.16
N LYS A 3 16.71 0.21 9.34
CA LYS A 3 17.39 -0.21 10.58
C LYS A 3 18.71 0.54 10.83
N CYS A 4 19.44 0.87 9.75
CA CYS A 4 20.68 1.64 9.85
C CYS A 4 20.36 3.10 10.21
N ALA A 5 19.37 3.70 9.54
CA ALA A 5 18.92 5.06 9.85
C ALA A 5 18.55 5.20 11.34
N LYS A 6 17.74 4.27 11.87
CA LYS A 6 17.41 4.23 13.31
C LYS A 6 18.64 4.04 14.21
N LYS A 7 19.61 3.20 13.82
CA LYS A 7 20.85 2.97 14.59
C LYS A 7 21.72 4.22 14.68
N TYR A 8 21.74 5.03 13.63
CA TYR A 8 22.60 6.21 13.52
C TYR A 8 21.84 7.53 13.75
N GLY A 9 20.57 7.49 14.18
CA GLY A 9 19.76 8.69 14.44
C GLY A 9 19.47 9.53 13.19
N VAL A 10 19.54 8.93 12.01
CA VAL A 10 19.26 9.61 10.74
C VAL A 10 17.76 9.61 10.49
N GLU A 11 17.18 10.79 10.38
CA GLU A 11 15.76 10.99 10.11
C GLU A 11 15.54 11.49 8.69
N PHE A 12 14.43 11.05 8.07
CA PHE A 12 13.99 11.56 6.79
C PHE A 12 13.18 12.83 7.03
N ASP A 13 13.81 13.99 6.91
CA ASP A 13 13.12 15.27 7.00
C ASP A 13 12.94 15.90 5.61
N THR A 14 11.76 15.71 5.06
CA THR A 14 11.30 16.41 3.84
C THR A 14 10.13 17.28 4.23
N CYS A 15 10.17 18.59 3.98
CA CYS A 15 9.05 19.49 4.32
C CYS A 15 7.76 19.09 3.61
N ASN A 16 7.84 18.73 2.33
CA ASN A 16 6.69 18.38 1.50
C ASN A 16 7.10 17.36 0.41
N PRO A 17 7.09 16.05 0.69
CA PRO A 17 7.54 15.05 -0.28
C PRO A 17 6.56 14.95 -1.45
N SER A 18 7.08 14.99 -2.68
CA SER A 18 6.25 14.79 -3.88
C SER A 18 5.59 13.41 -3.86
N ARG A 19 4.46 13.26 -4.57
CA ARG A 19 3.74 11.97 -4.66
C ARG A 19 4.62 10.87 -5.26
N GLU A 20 5.54 11.23 -6.15
CA GLU A 20 6.53 10.32 -6.74
C GLU A 20 7.48 9.77 -5.69
N ILE A 21 8.04 10.64 -4.83
CA ILE A 21 8.90 10.25 -3.71
C ILE A 21 8.12 9.35 -2.75
N LEU A 22 6.91 9.75 -2.36
CA LEU A 22 6.05 8.95 -1.48
C LEU A 22 5.77 7.56 -2.07
N GLY A 23 5.62 7.46 -3.39
CA GLY A 23 5.41 6.21 -4.12
C GLY A 23 6.60 5.25 -4.03
N GLN A 24 7.83 5.74 -3.93
CA GLN A 24 9.04 4.91 -3.89
C GLN A 24 9.32 4.34 -2.48
N ILE A 25 8.64 4.84 -1.45
CA ILE A 25 8.89 4.39 -0.07
C ILE A 25 8.33 2.96 0.12
N PRO A 26 9.05 2.08 0.82
CA PRO A 26 8.53 0.76 1.18
C PRO A 26 7.23 0.87 2.00
N ILE A 27 6.17 0.19 1.55
CA ILE A 27 4.86 0.25 2.22
C ILE A 27 4.82 -0.60 3.51
N TRP A 28 5.66 -1.63 3.58
CA TRP A 28 5.79 -2.52 4.72
C TRP A 28 6.79 -1.99 5.72
N HIS A 29 6.42 -2.01 7.01
CA HIS A 29 7.25 -1.41 8.07
C HIS A 29 7.63 0.05 7.77
N HIS A 30 6.72 0.77 7.11
CA HIS A 30 6.86 2.17 6.72
C HIS A 30 7.17 3.03 7.95
N PHE A 31 8.16 3.91 7.85
CA PHE A 31 8.61 4.75 8.96
C PHE A 31 7.59 5.83 9.35
N GLY A 32 6.88 6.36 8.36
CA GLY A 32 5.72 7.25 8.53
C GLY A 32 4.42 6.57 8.96
N ALA A 33 4.47 5.34 9.46
CA ALA A 33 3.28 4.68 10.00
C ALA A 33 2.94 5.25 11.37
N ASP A 34 1.65 5.40 11.64
CA ASP A 34 1.11 5.86 12.91
C ASP A 34 1.54 4.92 14.05
N PRO A 35 2.34 5.40 15.02
CA PRO A 35 2.88 4.57 16.09
C PRO A 35 1.81 4.07 17.06
N ASP A 36 0.67 4.76 17.16
CA ASP A 36 -0.44 4.39 18.04
C ASP A 36 -1.30 3.27 17.43
N LYS A 37 -1.10 2.97 16.13
CA LYS A 37 -1.84 1.93 15.42
C LYS A 37 -1.03 0.64 15.28
N LYS A 38 -1.68 -0.48 15.63
CA LYS A 38 -1.14 -1.82 15.42
C LYS A 38 -0.95 -2.11 13.92
N GLN A 39 0.28 -2.46 13.55
CA GLN A 39 0.68 -2.70 12.16
C GLN A 39 0.39 -4.16 11.75
N TYR A 40 -0.62 -4.40 10.91
CA TYR A 40 -1.05 -5.74 10.48
C TYR A 40 -0.30 -6.28 9.25
N ASN A 41 1.03 -6.23 9.25
CA ASN A 41 1.85 -6.58 8.07
C ASN A 41 1.89 -8.09 7.74
N ASN A 42 1.45 -8.95 8.66
CA ASN A 42 1.60 -10.41 8.56
C ASN A 42 0.29 -11.19 8.35
N THR A 43 -0.81 -10.50 8.01
CA THR A 43 -2.06 -11.18 7.65
C THR A 43 -1.90 -11.96 6.35
N LYS A 44 -2.79 -12.94 6.08
CA LYS A 44 -2.78 -13.71 4.82
C LYS A 44 -2.87 -12.78 3.60
N ALA A 45 -3.69 -11.74 3.66
CA ALA A 45 -3.83 -10.75 2.59
C ALA A 45 -2.53 -9.93 2.40
N CYS A 46 -1.89 -9.48 3.48
CA CYS A 46 -0.61 -8.75 3.39
C CYS A 46 0.55 -9.62 2.89
N LYS A 47 0.54 -10.92 3.17
CA LYS A 47 1.49 -11.88 2.57
C LYS A 47 1.21 -12.05 1.09
N CYS A 48 -0.05 -12.30 0.70
CA CYS A 48 -0.45 -12.38 -0.70
C CYS A 48 -0.05 -11.12 -1.49
N LEU A 49 -0.29 -9.92 -0.94
CA LEU A 49 0.14 -8.67 -1.57
C LEU A 49 1.64 -8.62 -1.85
N ARG A 50 2.48 -9.13 -0.94
CA ARG A 50 3.93 -9.19 -1.14
C ARG A 50 4.33 -10.27 -2.13
N ASP A 51 3.89 -11.49 -1.87
CA ASP A 51 4.44 -12.68 -2.49
C ASP A 51 3.83 -12.92 -3.88
N ASN A 52 2.54 -12.58 -4.07
CA ASN A 52 1.79 -12.84 -5.28
C ASN A 52 1.55 -11.58 -6.12
N HIS A 53 1.25 -10.45 -5.47
CA HIS A 53 1.05 -9.19 -6.20
C HIS A 53 2.34 -8.38 -6.41
N GLY A 54 3.43 -8.74 -5.73
CA GLY A 54 4.72 -8.04 -5.85
C GLY A 54 4.70 -6.63 -5.25
N VAL A 55 3.84 -6.37 -4.27
CA VAL A 55 3.74 -5.05 -3.64
C VAL A 55 4.84 -4.89 -2.62
N HIS A 56 5.77 -3.99 -2.86
CA HIS A 56 6.86 -3.63 -1.96
C HIS A 56 6.88 -2.14 -1.62
N THR A 57 6.40 -1.31 -2.55
CA THR A 57 6.38 0.15 -2.46
C THR A 57 4.96 0.67 -2.30
N THR A 58 4.87 1.90 -1.79
CA THR A 58 3.60 2.62 -1.65
C THR A 58 2.95 2.88 -3.02
N GLY A 59 3.74 3.13 -4.06
CA GLY A 59 3.29 3.34 -5.44
C GLY A 59 2.67 2.10 -6.07
N GLU A 60 3.31 0.93 -5.94
CA GLU A 60 2.70 -0.35 -6.35
C GLU A 60 1.39 -0.61 -5.62
N GLY A 61 1.34 -0.23 -4.33
CA GLY A 61 0.11 -0.31 -3.55
C GLY A 61 -1.00 0.60 -4.10
N MET A 62 -0.66 1.83 -4.46
CA MET A 62 -1.58 2.79 -5.07
C MET A 62 -2.12 2.30 -6.42
N ALA A 63 -1.25 1.76 -7.28
CA ALA A 63 -1.64 1.20 -8.57
C ALA A 63 -2.68 0.07 -8.43
N ILE A 64 -2.55 -0.76 -7.39
CA ILE A 64 -3.58 -1.76 -7.08
C ILE A 64 -4.92 -1.11 -6.70
N LEU A 65 -4.91 -0.01 -5.95
CA LEU A 65 -6.15 0.64 -5.52
C LEU A 65 -6.85 1.42 -6.65
N GLU A 66 -6.13 1.83 -7.69
CA GLU A 66 -6.71 2.52 -8.85
C GLU A 66 -7.79 1.68 -9.54
N ARG A 67 -7.71 0.35 -9.45
CA ARG A 67 -8.76 -0.55 -9.97
C ARG A 67 -10.12 -0.38 -9.30
N LEU A 68 -10.19 0.25 -8.13
CA LEU A 68 -11.47 0.58 -7.48
C LEU A 68 -12.28 1.61 -8.27
N SER A 69 -11.63 2.36 -9.15
CA SER A 69 -12.26 3.33 -10.05
C SER A 69 -12.81 2.67 -11.32
N ASP A 70 -12.49 1.40 -11.59
CA ASP A 70 -13.05 0.65 -12.72
C ASP A 70 -14.55 0.39 -12.47
N PRO A 71 -15.46 0.87 -13.36
CA PRO A 71 -16.89 0.63 -13.22
C PRO A 71 -17.28 -0.85 -13.22
N ALA A 72 -16.46 -1.74 -13.80
CA ALA A 72 -16.69 -3.17 -13.79
C ALA A 72 -16.29 -3.83 -12.45
N HIS A 73 -15.49 -3.14 -11.63
CA HIS A 73 -15.09 -3.65 -10.33
C HIS A 73 -16.26 -3.64 -9.34
N LYS A 74 -16.35 -4.69 -8.52
CA LYS A 74 -17.32 -4.81 -7.45
C LYS A 74 -16.57 -5.16 -6.18
N ARG A 75 -16.91 -4.52 -5.06
CA ARG A 75 -16.37 -4.86 -3.72
C ARG A 75 -16.94 -6.19 -3.22
N SER A 76 -16.60 -7.28 -3.90
CA SER A 76 -17.12 -8.62 -3.69
C SER A 76 -16.02 -9.66 -3.91
N PRO A 77 -15.99 -10.75 -3.10
CA PRO A 77 -15.01 -11.83 -3.26
C PRO A 77 -15.15 -12.56 -4.61
N VAL A 78 -16.29 -12.45 -5.29
CA VAL A 78 -16.57 -13.06 -6.60
C VAL A 78 -16.54 -12.06 -7.75
N CYS A 79 -15.98 -10.86 -7.56
CA CYS A 79 -15.82 -9.90 -8.66
C CYS A 79 -15.04 -10.51 -9.84
N ARG A 80 -15.57 -10.36 -11.06
CA ARG A 80 -15.03 -10.92 -12.32
C ARG A 80 -14.49 -9.84 -13.27
N CYS A 81 -14.18 -8.64 -12.76
CA CYS A 81 -13.51 -7.63 -13.59
C CYS A 81 -12.12 -8.15 -14.01
N LEU A 82 -11.57 -7.60 -15.11
CA LEU A 82 -10.33 -8.05 -15.71
C LEU A 82 -9.20 -8.18 -14.68
N ALA A 83 -8.98 -7.15 -13.86
CA ALA A 83 -7.94 -7.13 -12.84
C ALA A 83 -8.14 -8.20 -11.74
N CYS A 84 -9.37 -8.45 -11.30
CA CYS A 84 -9.63 -9.49 -10.29
C CYS A 84 -9.53 -10.89 -10.90
N ASP A 85 -9.88 -11.08 -12.16
CA ASP A 85 -9.70 -12.36 -12.85
C ASP A 85 -8.22 -12.65 -13.11
N GLU A 86 -7.43 -11.64 -13.49
CA GLU A 86 -5.97 -11.74 -13.62
C GLU A 86 -5.31 -12.11 -12.28
N ASP A 87 -5.69 -11.43 -11.19
CA ASP A 87 -5.20 -11.75 -9.85
C ASP A 87 -5.40 -13.23 -9.51
N ARG A 88 -6.57 -13.80 -9.84
CA ARG A 88 -6.87 -15.20 -9.57
C ARG A 88 -6.09 -16.16 -10.46
N ARG A 89 -6.06 -15.88 -11.77
CA ARG A 89 -5.55 -16.82 -12.78
C ARG A 89 -4.04 -16.76 -12.92
N VAL A 90 -3.45 -15.56 -12.83
CA VAL A 90 -2.04 -15.30 -13.10
C VAL A 90 -1.24 -15.19 -11.81
N ARG A 91 -1.79 -14.52 -10.80
CA ARG A 91 -1.10 -14.24 -9.52
C ARG A 91 -1.44 -15.25 -8.42
N SER A 92 -2.27 -16.25 -8.72
CA SER A 92 -2.74 -17.24 -7.73
C SER A 92 -3.35 -16.61 -6.47
N CYS A 93 -3.96 -15.43 -6.59
CA CYS A 93 -4.62 -14.74 -5.49
C CYS A 93 -6.05 -15.28 -5.32
N ASN A 94 -6.32 -15.94 -4.19
CA ASN A 94 -7.64 -16.54 -3.95
C ASN A 94 -8.71 -15.52 -3.53
N ASN A 95 -8.31 -14.33 -3.09
CA ASN A 95 -9.25 -13.31 -2.60
C ASN A 95 -8.76 -11.88 -2.89
N PRO A 96 -9.00 -11.36 -4.12
CA PRO A 96 -8.58 -10.02 -4.52
C PRO A 96 -9.12 -8.90 -3.63
N ILE A 97 -10.40 -8.99 -3.22
CA ILE A 97 -11.01 -7.93 -2.38
C ILE A 97 -10.37 -7.86 -0.99
N ALA A 98 -9.99 -8.99 -0.40
CA ALA A 98 -9.27 -9.00 0.88
C ALA A 98 -7.89 -8.33 0.76
N CYS A 99 -7.20 -8.51 -0.37
CA CYS A 99 -5.93 -7.84 -0.65
C CYS A 99 -6.13 -6.33 -0.79
N ILE A 100 -7.13 -5.89 -1.55
CA ILE A 100 -7.49 -4.46 -1.67
C ILE A 100 -7.80 -3.85 -0.31
N GLN A 101 -8.64 -4.50 0.50
CA GLN A 101 -9.00 -4.01 1.84
C GLN A 101 -7.80 -3.94 2.79
N ALA A 102 -6.92 -4.93 2.75
CA ALA A 102 -5.69 -4.91 3.56
C ALA A 102 -4.79 -3.73 3.17
N LEU A 103 -4.74 -3.40 1.88
CA LEU A 103 -3.97 -2.29 1.35
C LEU A 103 -4.58 -0.92 1.67
N GLU A 104 -5.91 -0.78 1.56
CA GLU A 104 -6.63 0.43 1.99
C GLU A 104 -6.34 0.76 3.47
N ARG A 105 -6.38 -0.26 4.34
CA ARG A 105 -6.03 -0.15 5.76
C ARG A 105 -4.57 0.24 5.95
N ARG A 106 -3.66 -0.45 5.25
CA ARG A 106 -2.22 -0.19 5.34
C ARG A 106 -1.88 1.27 5.03
N LEU A 107 -2.46 1.82 3.97
CA LEU A 107 -2.29 3.22 3.61
C LEU A 107 -3.04 4.18 4.54
N ALA A 108 -4.08 3.73 5.26
CA ALA A 108 -4.82 4.55 6.23
C ALA A 108 -4.10 4.64 7.58
N ASP A 109 -3.17 3.72 7.83
CA ASP A 109 -2.28 3.72 8.98
C ASP A 109 -1.06 4.64 8.78
N LEU A 110 -0.89 5.26 7.61
CA LEU A 110 0.17 6.24 7.38
C LEU A 110 -0.25 7.61 7.91
N LEU A 111 0.67 8.29 8.61
CA LEU A 111 0.47 9.68 9.03
C LEU A 111 0.21 10.57 7.80
N PRO A 112 -0.53 11.68 7.94
CA PRO A 112 -0.94 12.51 6.80
C PRO A 112 0.20 12.92 5.86
N LYS A 113 1.36 13.31 6.42
CA LYS A 113 2.58 13.70 5.67
C LYS A 113 3.06 12.60 4.71
N TRP A 114 2.87 11.34 5.08
CA TRP A 114 3.41 10.18 4.36
C TRP A 114 2.36 9.44 3.53
N ASN A 115 1.12 9.94 3.49
CA ASN A 115 0.02 9.28 2.80
C ASN A 115 -0.17 9.88 1.39
N PRO A 116 0.15 9.15 0.30
CA PRO A 116 0.12 9.67 -1.07
C PRO A 116 -1.30 9.95 -1.59
N ARG A 117 -2.35 9.54 -0.83
CA ARG A 117 -3.76 9.79 -1.17
C ARG A 117 -4.22 11.17 -0.75
N ARG A 118 -3.45 11.87 0.08
CA ARG A 118 -3.78 13.24 0.51
C ARG A 118 -3.12 14.23 -0.45
N PRO A 119 -3.80 15.36 -0.77
CA PRO A 119 -3.16 16.44 -1.48
C PRO A 119 -1.96 16.92 -0.66
N GLN A 120 -0.78 16.92 -1.29
CA GLN A 120 0.37 17.64 -0.75
C GLN A 120 0.08 19.13 -0.94
N LYS A 121 0.47 19.96 0.02
CA LYS A 121 0.35 21.41 -0.17
C LYS A 121 1.41 21.81 -1.17
N ASP A 122 1.06 22.25 -2.37
CA ASP A 122 2.03 22.93 -3.22
C ASP A 122 2.47 24.21 -2.48
N ASP A 123 3.79 24.46 -2.41
CA ASP A 123 4.35 25.74 -1.95
C ASP A 123 4.11 26.83 -3.00
#